data_AF-A0A7V5Q1J9-F1
#
_entry.id   AF-A0A7V5Q1J9-F1
#
_cell.length_a   1.000
_cell.length_b   1.000
_cell.length_c   1.000
_cell.angle_alpha   90.00
_cell.angle_beta   90.00
_cell.angle_gamma   90.00
#
_symmetry.space_group_name_H-M   'P 1'
#
loop_
_entity.id
_entity.type
_entity.pdbx_description
1 polymer ?
#
loop_
_entity_poly.entity_id
_entity_poly.type
_entity_poly.pdbx_seq_one_letter_code
_entity_poly.pdbx_strand_id
1 'polypeptide(L)'
;MRGNRSPGEYPSAVVNKPQFDVSASDVDAVKPALLSRSLPAFLGHPAHRRCLFPARIWHSRPSGFTSRSRSRAHKGVQYMASSIPEKRRSGLARAVVVVAALAAVAAVVFFLTRDGTDSFSSSRKPGGPVAVVQPASRPPARRPADESYVGSAKCAECHDDIAETYAEHTMSYSIAEVPDDRGVETVEETELRPGGVCVYRVRKDEKGWWHAEAAIDENGEQIYEQWFPISLAIGSGTRGRSYAVERDGILFRSPISWYSGAGKWDLSPGYQPDDERRFHSRITDECLACHAGRVSDLPDTKQRFGTPIVLEAAIGCERCHGAGKAHVEYQEAEDPTGDDPILQLSSLEADRQNALCAQCHLVGASRIPRYGYSTWDFLPGDRLDEVFITFVHLGDTVYNPT
;
A
#
# COMPACT_ATOMS: atom_id res chain seq x y z
N MET A 1 16.74 65.98 14.69
CA MET A 1 15.95 66.16 13.45
C MET A 1 15.85 64.78 12.80
N ARG A 2 14.82 63.99 13.14
CA ARG A 2 13.61 63.72 12.33
C ARG A 2 13.90 63.44 10.85
N GLY A 3 13.56 62.22 10.42
CA GLY A 3 13.53 61.80 9.03
C GLY A 3 13.04 60.36 8.88
N ASN A 4 11.76 60.14 9.23
CA ASN A 4 11.00 58.92 8.94
C ASN A 4 11.06 58.59 7.43
N ARG A 5 11.31 57.33 7.07
CA ARG A 5 10.94 56.78 5.76
C ARG A 5 9.82 55.78 5.96
N SER A 6 8.67 56.08 5.35
CA SER A 6 7.50 55.22 5.23
C SER A 6 7.81 54.00 4.34
N PRO A 7 7.19 52.83 4.57
CA PRO A 7 7.19 51.73 3.62
C PRO A 7 6.26 52.06 2.44
N GLY A 8 6.76 51.89 1.22
CA GLY A 8 6.01 52.11 -0.01
C GLY A 8 4.91 51.08 -0.21
N GLU A 9 3.78 51.56 -0.71
CA GLU A 9 2.64 50.79 -1.22
C GLU A 9 3.07 49.90 -2.40
N TYR A 10 2.63 48.64 -2.36
CA TYR A 10 2.69 47.75 -3.52
C TYR A 10 1.57 48.14 -4.51
N PRO A 11 1.86 48.32 -5.81
CA PRO A 11 0.81 48.55 -6.79
C PRO A 11 0.01 47.26 -7.06
N SER A 12 -1.30 47.36 -6.88
CA SER A 12 -2.29 46.36 -7.26
C SER A 12 -2.18 46.02 -8.74
N ALA A 13 -1.76 44.80 -9.07
CA ALA A 13 -1.82 44.29 -10.43
C ALA A 13 -3.27 43.99 -10.80
N VAL A 14 -3.81 44.79 -11.73
CA VAL A 14 -5.08 44.55 -12.41
C VAL A 14 -4.91 43.31 -13.29
N VAL A 15 -5.49 42.18 -12.87
CA VAL A 15 -5.62 40.99 -13.72
C VAL A 15 -6.82 41.19 -14.63
N ASN A 16 -6.56 41.49 -15.90
CA ASN A 16 -7.56 41.43 -16.96
C ASN A 16 -8.01 39.97 -17.13
N LYS A 17 -9.26 39.69 -16.78
CA LYS A 17 -9.95 38.44 -17.14
C LYS A 17 -10.30 38.49 -18.64
N PRO A 18 -9.93 37.49 -19.46
CA PRO A 18 -10.56 37.34 -20.76
C PRO A 18 -12.00 36.84 -20.56
N GLN A 19 -12.96 37.65 -21.00
CA GLN A 19 -14.35 37.27 -21.20
C GLN A 19 -14.41 36.34 -22.41
N PHE A 20 -14.71 35.06 -22.17
CA PHE A 20 -15.17 34.15 -23.23
C PHE A 20 -16.68 34.01 -23.08
N ASP A 21 -17.42 34.65 -23.99
CA ASP A 21 -18.81 34.35 -24.25
C ASP A 21 -18.90 32.93 -24.82
N VAL A 22 -19.62 32.04 -24.13
CA VAL A 22 -20.06 30.76 -24.70
C VAL A 22 -21.58 30.79 -24.70
N SER A 23 -22.13 31.01 -25.90
CA SER A 23 -23.55 30.89 -26.20
C SER A 23 -24.01 29.44 -26.01
N ALA A 24 -25.12 29.27 -25.32
CA ALA A 24 -25.84 28.02 -25.21
C ALA A 24 -26.47 27.63 -26.56
N SER A 25 -25.91 26.61 -27.21
CA SER A 25 -26.61 25.73 -28.15
C SER A 25 -25.74 24.51 -28.44
N ASP A 26 -26.39 23.35 -28.53
CA ASP A 26 -25.87 22.07 -29.04
C ASP A 26 -25.19 21.14 -28.01
N VAL A 27 -26.02 20.57 -27.13
CA VAL A 27 -25.79 19.24 -26.54
C VAL A 27 -26.91 18.33 -26.99
N ASP A 28 -26.70 17.68 -28.14
CA ASP A 28 -27.47 16.51 -28.56
C ASP A 28 -26.53 15.33 -28.84
N ALA A 29 -26.81 14.25 -28.10
CA ALA A 29 -26.67 12.85 -28.48
C ALA A 29 -25.30 12.28 -28.90
N VAL A 30 -24.61 11.64 -27.94
CA VAL A 30 -23.99 10.33 -28.17
C VAL A 30 -24.28 9.43 -26.96
N LYS A 31 -25.25 8.52 -27.10
CA LYS A 31 -25.47 7.37 -26.20
C LYS A 31 -24.76 6.15 -26.80
N PRO A 32 -24.02 5.33 -26.03
CA PRO A 32 -23.60 4.02 -26.50
C PRO A 32 -24.80 3.06 -26.48
N ALA A 33 -25.08 2.46 -27.63
CA ALA A 33 -26.13 1.46 -27.81
C ALA A 33 -25.67 0.11 -27.23
N LEU A 34 -26.21 -0.28 -26.08
CA LEU A 34 -26.14 -1.64 -25.58
C LEU A 34 -27.19 -2.50 -26.30
N LEU A 35 -26.73 -3.41 -27.14
CA LEU A 35 -27.56 -4.44 -27.76
C LEU A 35 -27.97 -5.47 -26.69
N SER A 36 -29.21 -5.37 -26.24
CA SER A 36 -29.89 -6.46 -25.56
C SER A 36 -30.20 -7.56 -26.58
N ARG A 37 -29.59 -8.72 -26.42
CA ARG A 37 -30.02 -9.94 -27.11
C ARG A 37 -30.54 -10.96 -26.11
N SER A 38 -31.81 -11.26 -26.29
CA SER A 38 -32.63 -12.26 -25.63
C SER A 38 -32.07 -13.67 -25.82
N LEU A 39 -31.99 -14.43 -24.72
CA LEU A 39 -31.73 -15.86 -24.69
C LEU A 39 -32.91 -16.65 -25.27
N PRO A 40 -32.68 -17.67 -26.11
CA PRO A 40 -33.62 -18.78 -26.28
C PRO A 40 -33.21 -20.01 -25.46
N ALA A 41 -34.24 -20.77 -25.11
CA ALA A 41 -34.24 -21.88 -24.17
C ALA A 41 -33.51 -23.15 -24.65
N PHE A 42 -33.10 -23.91 -23.64
CA PHE A 42 -32.72 -25.33 -23.59
C PHE A 42 -33.36 -26.25 -24.64
N LEU A 43 -32.53 -27.08 -25.26
CA LEU A 43 -32.79 -28.49 -25.62
C LEU A 43 -31.44 -29.25 -25.59
N GLY A 44 -31.48 -30.52 -25.21
CA GLY A 44 -30.39 -31.21 -24.52
C GLY A 44 -29.50 -32.18 -25.30
N HIS A 45 -28.36 -32.48 -24.63
CA HIS A 45 -27.62 -33.77 -24.55
C HIS A 45 -26.93 -34.32 -25.82
N PRO A 46 -25.94 -35.26 -25.70
CA PRO A 46 -25.27 -35.79 -24.51
C PRO A 46 -23.72 -35.92 -24.56
N ALA A 47 -23.16 -36.22 -23.39
CA ALA A 47 -21.96 -37.03 -23.10
C ALA A 47 -20.58 -36.58 -23.62
N HIS A 48 -19.62 -36.39 -22.70
CA HIS A 48 -18.38 -37.19 -22.67
C HIS A 48 -17.59 -37.02 -21.35
N ARG A 49 -17.43 -38.17 -20.67
CA ARG A 49 -16.26 -38.64 -19.90
C ARG A 49 -15.78 -37.89 -18.65
N ARG A 50 -16.18 -38.49 -17.52
CA ARG A 50 -15.51 -38.54 -16.21
C ARG A 50 -13.99 -38.74 -16.34
N CYS A 51 -13.22 -37.86 -15.71
CA CYS A 51 -11.89 -38.17 -15.17
C CYS A 51 -11.95 -38.08 -13.65
N LEU A 52 -12.04 -39.25 -13.01
CA LEU A 52 -11.89 -39.45 -11.57
C LEU A 52 -10.39 -39.64 -11.30
N PHE A 53 -9.81 -38.85 -10.40
CA PHE A 53 -8.58 -39.20 -9.70
C PHE A 53 -8.87 -39.34 -8.19
N PRO A 54 -8.35 -40.39 -7.53
CA PRO A 54 -8.81 -40.80 -6.21
C PRO A 54 -8.15 -40.01 -5.07
N ALA A 55 -8.97 -39.55 -4.13
CA ALA A 55 -8.56 -39.12 -2.80
C ALA A 55 -8.09 -40.34 -2.00
N ARG A 56 -6.85 -40.31 -1.50
CA ARG A 56 -6.35 -41.30 -0.53
C ARG A 56 -6.77 -40.92 0.88
N ILE A 57 -7.63 -41.77 1.45
CA ILE A 57 -8.01 -41.80 2.85
C ILE A 57 -6.84 -42.34 3.67
N TRP A 58 -6.36 -41.58 4.66
CA TRP A 58 -5.50 -42.08 5.74
C TRP A 58 -6.36 -42.30 6.99
N HIS A 59 -6.46 -43.57 7.42
CA HIS A 59 -6.89 -43.94 8.75
C HIS A 59 -5.70 -44.53 9.52
N SER A 60 -5.37 -43.97 10.68
CA SER A 60 -4.82 -44.75 11.81
C SER A 60 -4.90 -43.98 13.14
N ARG A 61 -5.88 -44.41 13.94
CA ARG A 61 -5.97 -44.59 15.41
C ARG A 61 -5.46 -43.52 16.40
N PRO A 62 -6.23 -43.27 17.49
CA PRO A 62 -5.81 -42.47 18.64
C PRO A 62 -5.12 -43.33 19.70
N SER A 63 -4.19 -42.76 20.46
CA SER A 63 -3.76 -43.29 21.75
C SER A 63 -3.90 -42.20 22.82
N GLY A 64 -4.69 -42.51 23.84
CA GLY A 64 -4.92 -41.64 24.98
C GLY A 64 -3.73 -41.65 25.95
N PHE A 65 -3.57 -40.55 26.67
CA PHE A 65 -2.69 -40.48 27.82
C PHE A 65 -3.41 -39.74 28.95
N THR A 66 -3.77 -40.48 29.99
CA THR A 66 -4.38 -39.97 31.22
C THR A 66 -3.34 -39.87 32.34
N SER A 67 -3.45 -38.78 33.11
CA SER A 67 -3.16 -38.60 34.54
C SER A 67 -1.89 -39.22 35.15
N ARG A 68 -1.11 -38.37 35.85
CA ARG A 68 -1.01 -38.46 37.33
C ARG A 68 -0.23 -37.30 37.93
N SER A 69 -0.89 -36.61 38.85
CA SER A 69 -0.27 -35.79 39.89
C SER A 69 0.49 -36.67 40.89
N ARG A 70 1.63 -36.17 41.38
CA ARG A 70 2.30 -36.69 42.58
C ARG A 70 2.68 -35.54 43.49
N SER A 71 2.03 -35.51 44.64
CA SER A 71 2.47 -34.81 45.85
C SER A 71 3.51 -35.66 46.60
N ARG A 72 4.49 -35.00 47.23
CA ARG A 72 5.30 -35.52 48.35
C ARG A 72 5.81 -34.29 49.11
N ALA A 73 5.25 -33.96 50.28
CA ALA A 73 5.50 -34.54 51.60
C ALA A 73 6.71 -33.89 52.31
N HIS A 74 6.37 -33.12 53.35
CA HIS A 74 7.25 -32.53 54.37
C HIS A 74 8.05 -33.57 55.15
N LYS A 75 9.28 -33.20 55.54
CA LYS A 75 9.92 -33.60 56.80
C LYS A 75 10.69 -32.40 57.35
N GLY A 76 10.34 -31.98 58.57
CA GLY A 76 11.15 -31.07 59.38
C GLY A 76 12.01 -31.85 60.36
N VAL A 77 13.12 -31.25 60.82
CA VAL A 77 13.84 -31.63 62.05
C VAL A 77 14.48 -30.38 62.68
N GLN A 78 13.93 -30.04 63.86
CA GLN A 78 14.49 -29.54 65.12
C GLN A 78 15.62 -28.49 65.23
N TYR A 79 15.31 -27.56 66.13
CA TYR A 79 16.15 -26.62 66.88
C TYR A 79 17.26 -27.29 67.72
N MET A 80 18.42 -26.64 67.82
CA MET A 80 19.17 -26.50 69.08
C MET A 80 19.88 -25.15 69.14
N ALA A 81 19.74 -24.47 70.28
CA ALA A 81 20.48 -23.28 70.66
C ALA A 81 21.66 -23.67 71.55
N SER A 82 22.81 -23.00 71.38
CA SER A 82 23.84 -22.96 72.42
C SER A 82 24.82 -21.78 72.22
N SER A 83 24.71 -20.81 73.13
CA SER A 83 25.77 -20.09 73.86
C SER A 83 27.08 -19.64 73.18
N ILE A 84 27.35 -18.34 73.32
CA ILE A 84 28.60 -17.59 73.11
C ILE A 84 29.65 -17.97 74.19
N PRO A 85 30.96 -17.95 73.87
CA PRO A 85 31.83 -16.98 74.55
C PRO A 85 32.85 -16.26 73.64
N GLU A 86 33.28 -15.10 74.12
CA GLU A 86 34.18 -14.11 73.51
C GLU A 86 35.60 -14.61 73.19
N LYS A 87 36.19 -14.07 72.13
CA LYS A 87 37.61 -13.67 72.15
C LYS A 87 37.90 -12.49 71.23
N ARG A 88 37.84 -11.29 71.81
CA ARG A 88 38.45 -10.06 71.31
C ARG A 88 39.94 -10.30 71.01
N ARG A 89 40.31 -10.38 69.73
CA ARG A 89 41.64 -9.98 69.20
C ARG A 89 41.80 -10.05 67.67
N SER A 90 40.76 -10.38 66.89
CA SER A 90 40.86 -10.48 65.42
C SER A 90 40.13 -9.40 64.61
N GLY A 91 39.47 -8.44 65.28
CA GLY A 91 38.68 -7.38 64.62
C GLY A 91 39.52 -6.42 63.77
N LEU A 92 40.72 -6.06 64.23
CA LEU A 92 41.59 -5.16 63.49
C LEU A 92 42.16 -5.81 62.22
N ALA A 93 42.57 -7.08 62.31
CA ALA A 93 43.09 -7.82 61.15
C ALA A 93 41.99 -8.06 60.09
N ARG A 94 40.75 -8.39 60.51
CA ARG A 94 39.62 -8.52 59.60
C ARG A 94 39.22 -7.18 58.97
N ALA A 95 39.26 -6.09 59.74
CA ALA A 95 39.00 -4.75 59.22
C ALA A 95 40.06 -4.33 58.18
N VAL A 96 41.34 -4.61 58.43
CA VAL A 96 42.44 -4.32 57.48
C VAL A 96 42.28 -5.13 56.19
N VAL A 97 41.91 -6.41 56.27
CA VAL A 97 41.67 -7.25 55.08
C VAL A 97 40.48 -6.74 54.27
N VAL A 98 39.38 -6.34 54.94
CA VAL A 98 38.20 -5.79 54.26
C VAL A 98 38.52 -4.44 53.60
N VAL A 99 39.24 -3.55 54.28
CA VAL A 99 39.64 -2.26 53.71
C VAL A 99 40.61 -2.45 52.54
N ALA A 100 41.56 -3.37 52.63
CA ALA A 100 42.46 -3.70 51.53
C ALA A 100 41.71 -4.29 50.33
N ALA A 101 40.72 -5.17 50.57
CA ALA A 101 39.88 -5.73 49.52
C ALA A 101 39.02 -4.64 48.84
N LEU A 102 38.41 -3.74 49.61
CA LEU A 102 37.64 -2.62 49.07
C LEU A 102 38.52 -1.64 48.29
N ALA A 103 39.74 -1.36 48.76
CA ALA A 103 40.71 -0.54 48.04
C ALA A 103 41.17 -1.19 46.73
N ALA A 104 41.36 -2.52 46.71
CA ALA A 104 41.70 -3.26 45.50
C ALA A 104 40.54 -3.25 44.49
N VAL A 105 39.29 -3.44 44.94
CA VAL A 105 38.10 -3.34 44.08
C VAL A 105 37.95 -1.91 43.54
N ALA A 106 38.13 -0.88 44.38
CA ALA A 106 38.09 0.51 43.94
C ALA A 106 39.20 0.83 42.92
N ALA A 107 40.41 0.27 43.11
CA ALA A 107 41.50 0.42 42.15
C ALA A 107 41.18 -0.27 40.81
N VAL A 108 40.60 -1.48 40.84
CA VAL A 108 40.18 -2.20 39.62
C VAL A 108 39.08 -1.44 38.90
N VAL A 109 38.06 -0.94 39.60
CA VAL A 109 37.02 -0.09 39.01
C VAL A 109 37.62 1.20 38.45
N PHE A 110 38.54 1.84 39.16
CA PHE A 110 39.24 3.02 38.68
C PHE A 110 40.02 2.72 37.39
N PHE A 111 40.78 1.63 37.32
CA PHE A 111 41.50 1.25 36.09
C PHE A 111 40.56 0.84 34.94
N LEU A 112 39.48 0.12 35.22
CA LEU A 112 38.49 -0.28 34.20
C LEU A 112 37.65 0.91 33.68
N THR A 113 37.50 1.97 34.46
CA THR A 113 36.78 3.20 34.06
C THR A 113 37.71 4.30 33.55
N ARG A 114 39.03 4.16 33.73
CA ARG A 114 40.03 5.17 33.33
C ARG A 114 40.42 5.08 31.85
N ASP A 115 40.21 3.93 31.21
CA ASP A 115 40.36 3.79 29.76
C ASP A 115 39.02 4.07 29.07
N GLY A 116 38.79 5.36 28.82
CA GLY A 116 37.58 5.84 28.13
C GLY A 116 37.54 7.35 27.91
N THR A 117 38.46 8.10 28.50
CA THR A 117 38.74 9.49 28.11
C THR A 117 40.08 9.58 27.39
N ASP A 118 40.32 8.68 26.43
CA ASP A 118 41.12 9.09 25.28
C ASP A 118 40.34 10.24 24.65
N SER A 119 40.82 11.43 24.96
CA SER A 119 40.50 12.63 24.24
C SER A 119 40.67 12.26 22.77
N PHE A 120 39.56 12.12 22.04
CA PHE A 120 39.54 12.34 20.61
C PHE A 120 39.91 13.80 20.40
N SER A 121 41.20 14.11 20.60
CA SER A 121 41.89 15.21 19.98
C SER A 121 41.88 14.88 18.50
N SER A 122 40.73 15.18 17.90
CA SER A 122 40.56 15.25 16.47
C SER A 122 41.53 16.34 16.01
N SER A 123 42.77 15.94 15.73
CA SER A 123 43.59 16.62 14.73
C SER A 123 42.93 16.38 13.37
N ARG A 124 41.71 16.90 13.18
CA ARG A 124 41.20 17.19 11.86
C ARG A 124 42.15 18.27 11.36
N LYS A 125 43.10 17.85 10.52
CA LYS A 125 43.56 18.72 9.44
C LYS A 125 42.29 19.35 8.86
N PRO A 126 42.21 20.68 8.67
CA PRO A 126 41.05 21.27 8.01
C PRO A 126 40.84 20.45 6.74
N GLY A 127 39.69 19.76 6.69
CA GLY A 127 39.36 18.91 5.56
C GLY A 127 39.49 19.78 4.34
N GLY A 128 40.30 19.34 3.37
CA GLY A 128 40.22 19.92 2.03
C GLY A 128 38.75 19.97 1.59
N PRO A 129 38.38 20.89 0.69
CA PRO A 129 36.99 21.09 0.30
C PRO A 129 36.33 19.72 0.13
N VAL A 130 35.33 19.44 0.98
CA VAL A 130 34.52 18.24 0.83
C VAL A 130 34.01 18.32 -0.60
N ALA A 131 34.47 17.40 -1.44
CA ALA A 131 33.96 17.31 -2.79
C ALA A 131 32.46 17.21 -2.63
N VAL A 132 31.74 18.25 -3.04
CA VAL A 132 30.31 18.18 -3.22
C VAL A 132 30.18 17.12 -4.30
N VAL A 133 29.92 15.88 -3.89
CA VAL A 133 29.50 14.84 -4.81
C VAL A 133 28.23 15.40 -5.39
N GLN A 134 28.33 15.94 -6.60
CA GLN A 134 27.14 16.35 -7.33
C GLN A 134 26.25 15.11 -7.31
N PRO A 135 25.00 15.22 -6.83
CA PRO A 135 24.08 14.09 -6.92
C PRO A 135 24.13 13.64 -8.37
N ALA A 136 24.41 12.35 -8.58
CA ALA A 136 24.46 11.79 -9.93
C ALA A 136 23.22 12.31 -10.66
N SER A 137 23.40 12.86 -11.87
CA SER A 137 22.28 13.36 -12.66
C SER A 137 21.19 12.31 -12.67
N ARG A 138 19.96 12.70 -12.32
CA ARG A 138 18.79 11.81 -12.30
C ARG A 138 18.80 10.98 -13.60
N PRO A 139 18.86 9.63 -13.54
CA PRO A 139 18.70 8.82 -14.73
C PRO A 139 17.44 9.25 -15.48
N PRO A 140 17.46 9.26 -16.83
CA PRO A 140 16.28 9.64 -17.61
C PRO A 140 15.10 8.76 -17.20
N ALA A 141 13.89 9.33 -17.22
CA ALA A 141 12.67 8.57 -16.99
C ALA A 141 12.67 7.35 -17.92
N ARG A 142 12.46 6.15 -17.37
CA ARG A 142 12.42 4.92 -18.18
C ARG A 142 11.02 4.68 -18.74
N ARG A 143 9.98 5.20 -18.09
CA ARG A 143 8.59 5.05 -18.54
C ARG A 143 8.42 5.58 -19.98
N PRO A 144 7.87 4.77 -20.91
CA PRO A 144 7.46 5.22 -22.23
C PRO A 144 6.49 6.40 -22.15
N ALA A 145 6.53 7.27 -23.17
CA ALA A 145 5.60 8.39 -23.26
C ALA A 145 4.15 7.90 -23.30
N ASP A 146 3.21 8.71 -22.84
CA ASP A 146 1.84 8.26 -22.67
C ASP A 146 1.19 7.87 -24.01
N GLU A 147 1.61 8.47 -25.14
CA GLU A 147 1.16 8.08 -26.48
C GLU A 147 1.67 6.72 -26.96
N SER A 148 2.58 6.06 -26.22
CA SER A 148 3.09 4.72 -26.58
C SER A 148 2.14 3.60 -26.13
N TYR A 149 1.18 3.92 -25.26
CA TYR A 149 0.19 2.98 -24.74
C TYR A 149 -1.10 3.09 -25.52
N VAL A 150 -1.73 1.95 -25.82
CA VAL A 150 -2.97 1.87 -26.60
C VAL A 150 -4.19 1.45 -25.77
N GLY A 151 -3.98 0.98 -24.54
CA GLY A 151 -5.04 0.49 -23.66
C GLY A 151 -5.55 -0.91 -24.03
N SER A 152 -6.12 -1.62 -23.05
CA SER A 152 -6.55 -3.01 -23.25
C SER A 152 -7.65 -3.17 -24.30
N ALA A 153 -8.45 -2.12 -24.53
CA ALA A 153 -9.50 -2.12 -25.54
C ALA A 153 -8.94 -2.32 -26.96
N LYS A 154 -7.78 -1.73 -27.29
CA LYS A 154 -7.14 -1.93 -28.60
C LYS A 154 -6.62 -3.35 -28.76
N CYS A 155 -6.13 -3.96 -27.67
CA CYS A 155 -5.70 -5.36 -27.66
C CYS A 155 -6.86 -6.32 -27.98
N ALA A 156 -8.08 -6.02 -27.47
CA ALA A 156 -9.27 -6.85 -27.68
C ALA A 156 -9.77 -6.88 -29.12
N GLU A 157 -9.35 -5.94 -29.99
CA GLU A 157 -9.73 -5.94 -31.42
C GLU A 157 -9.14 -7.15 -32.19
N CYS A 158 -7.99 -7.66 -31.75
CA CYS A 158 -7.33 -8.83 -32.36
C CYS A 158 -7.23 -10.04 -31.40
N HIS A 159 -7.37 -9.82 -30.10
CA HIS A 159 -7.24 -10.84 -29.05
C HIS A 159 -8.50 -10.91 -28.17
N ASP A 160 -9.66 -11.04 -28.79
CA ASP A 160 -10.96 -11.09 -28.13
C ASP A 160 -11.06 -12.22 -27.09
N ASP A 161 -10.73 -13.46 -27.45
CA ASP A 161 -10.78 -14.62 -26.53
C ASP A 161 -9.92 -14.40 -25.27
N ILE A 162 -8.73 -13.80 -25.44
CA ILE A 162 -7.80 -13.51 -24.35
C ILE A 162 -8.36 -12.38 -23.47
N ALA A 163 -8.89 -11.32 -24.09
CA ALA A 163 -9.47 -10.20 -23.39
C ALA A 163 -10.70 -10.61 -22.57
N GLU A 164 -11.59 -11.44 -23.13
CA GLU A 164 -12.76 -11.98 -22.44
C GLU A 164 -12.33 -12.85 -21.24
N THR A 165 -11.39 -13.77 -21.45
CA THR A 165 -10.88 -14.61 -20.36
C THR A 165 -10.21 -13.78 -19.26
N TYR A 166 -9.42 -12.77 -19.63
CA TYR A 166 -8.74 -11.90 -18.67
C TYR A 166 -9.73 -11.00 -17.92
N ALA A 167 -10.82 -10.58 -18.57
CA ALA A 167 -11.86 -9.80 -17.93
C ALA A 167 -12.49 -10.53 -16.73
N GLU A 168 -12.53 -11.86 -16.72
CA GLU A 168 -12.99 -12.64 -15.56
C GLU A 168 -11.99 -12.68 -14.40
N HIS A 169 -10.71 -12.36 -14.64
CA HIS A 169 -9.66 -12.41 -13.64
C HIS A 169 -9.74 -11.22 -12.69
N THR A 170 -9.49 -11.41 -11.38
CA THR A 170 -9.65 -10.33 -10.38
C THR A 170 -8.78 -9.09 -10.61
N MET A 171 -7.68 -9.22 -11.37
CA MET A 171 -6.81 -8.11 -11.74
C MET A 171 -7.47 -7.11 -12.70
N SER A 172 -8.43 -7.55 -13.52
CA SER A 172 -9.23 -6.68 -14.42
C SER A 172 -10.21 -5.77 -13.66
N TYR A 173 -10.26 -5.89 -12.32
CA TYR A 173 -11.10 -5.10 -11.44
C TYR A 173 -10.32 -4.52 -10.24
N SER A 174 -8.99 -4.47 -10.33
CA SER A 174 -8.12 -3.99 -9.25
C SER A 174 -8.42 -2.54 -8.81
N ILE A 175 -9.04 -1.77 -9.70
CA ILE A 175 -9.65 -0.46 -9.44
C ILE A 175 -10.77 -0.24 -10.47
N ALA A 176 -11.78 0.54 -10.11
CA ALA A 176 -12.86 0.96 -11.00
C ALA A 176 -13.30 2.39 -10.68
N GLU A 177 -13.75 3.13 -11.70
CA GLU A 177 -14.54 4.32 -11.49
C GLU A 177 -15.93 3.94 -10.97
N VAL A 178 -16.52 4.79 -10.14
CA VAL A 178 -17.81 4.56 -9.49
C VAL A 178 -18.84 5.54 -10.07
N PRO A 179 -20.11 5.11 -10.31
CA PRO A 179 -20.65 3.77 -10.12
C PRO A 179 -20.13 2.73 -11.13
N ASP A 180 -19.91 1.51 -10.64
CA ASP A 180 -19.70 0.32 -11.49
C ASP A 180 -20.92 -0.61 -11.44
N ASP A 181 -21.00 -1.53 -12.40
CA ASP A 181 -22.14 -2.43 -12.62
C ASP A 181 -21.95 -3.82 -12.00
N ARG A 182 -20.89 -4.03 -11.19
CA ARG A 182 -20.53 -5.36 -10.69
C ARG A 182 -21.36 -5.82 -9.49
N GLY A 183 -22.04 -4.89 -8.82
CA GLY A 183 -22.92 -5.20 -7.69
C GLY A 183 -22.18 -5.87 -6.52
N VAL A 184 -20.93 -5.49 -6.25
CA VAL A 184 -20.12 -6.08 -5.18
C VAL A 184 -20.69 -5.76 -3.80
N GLU A 185 -21.17 -4.53 -3.63
CA GLU A 185 -21.74 -4.03 -2.39
C GLU A 185 -23.25 -4.31 -2.35
N THR A 186 -23.69 -5.10 -1.38
CA THR A 186 -25.10 -5.55 -1.26
C THR A 186 -25.93 -4.70 -0.31
N VAL A 187 -25.30 -3.77 0.42
CA VAL A 187 -25.97 -2.86 1.36
C VAL A 187 -25.79 -1.44 0.85
N GLU A 188 -26.89 -0.85 0.38
CA GLU A 188 -26.85 0.46 -0.28
C GLU A 188 -26.88 1.64 0.70
N GLU A 189 -27.30 1.43 1.95
CA GLU A 189 -27.31 2.45 2.99
C GLU A 189 -26.94 1.88 4.35
N THR A 190 -26.05 2.55 5.09
CA THR A 190 -25.70 2.15 6.46
C THR A 190 -25.10 3.30 7.27
N GLU A 191 -25.10 3.11 8.59
CA GLU A 191 -24.41 3.96 9.55
C GLU A 191 -23.43 3.11 10.37
N LEU A 192 -22.20 3.59 10.51
CA LEU A 192 -21.15 2.98 11.29
C LEU A 192 -20.82 3.86 12.50
N ARG A 193 -20.86 3.25 13.69
CA ARG A 193 -20.44 3.84 14.95
C ARG A 193 -19.27 3.04 15.51
N PRO A 194 -18.04 3.29 15.04
CA PRO A 194 -16.86 2.52 15.45
C PRO A 194 -16.48 2.71 16.93
N GLY A 195 -17.14 3.63 17.64
CA GLY A 195 -16.76 4.11 18.97
C GLY A 195 -16.17 5.51 18.86
N GLY A 196 -16.32 6.32 19.91
CA GLY A 196 -15.85 7.69 19.90
C GLY A 196 -16.89 8.71 19.41
N VAL A 197 -16.42 9.87 18.98
CA VAL A 197 -17.25 11.00 18.52
C VAL A 197 -17.54 10.96 17.03
N CYS A 198 -16.84 10.13 16.25
CA CYS A 198 -17.06 10.00 14.81
C CYS A 198 -18.19 9.01 14.48
N VAL A 199 -19.09 9.42 13.60
CA VAL A 199 -20.07 8.57 12.95
C VAL A 199 -19.80 8.60 11.46
N TYR A 200 -19.82 7.42 10.81
CA TYR A 200 -19.66 7.32 9.36
C TYR A 200 -20.93 6.81 8.73
N ARG A 201 -21.24 7.24 7.51
CA ARG A 201 -22.42 6.78 6.78
C ARG A 201 -22.09 6.45 5.35
N VAL A 202 -22.84 5.52 4.79
CA VAL A 202 -22.80 5.17 3.37
C VAL A 202 -24.20 5.29 2.84
N ARG A 203 -24.34 5.81 1.63
CA ARG A 203 -25.55 5.69 0.82
C ARG A 203 -25.18 5.51 -0.65
N LYS A 204 -26.09 4.93 -1.42
CA LYS A 204 -26.04 4.88 -2.87
C LYS A 204 -27.25 5.61 -3.43
N ASP A 205 -27.02 6.46 -4.43
CA ASP A 205 -28.10 7.07 -5.22
C ASP A 205 -27.83 6.89 -6.72
N GLU A 206 -28.64 7.52 -7.56
CA GLU A 206 -28.50 7.47 -9.03
C GLU A 206 -27.14 7.99 -9.52
N LYS A 207 -26.44 8.81 -8.73
CA LYS A 207 -25.12 9.36 -9.07
C LYS A 207 -23.96 8.47 -8.59
N GLY A 208 -24.25 7.44 -7.79
CA GLY A 208 -23.26 6.47 -7.31
C GLY A 208 -23.17 6.42 -5.78
N TRP A 209 -21.99 6.03 -5.28
CA TRP A 209 -21.74 5.88 -3.84
C TRP A 209 -21.35 7.21 -3.19
N TRP A 210 -21.89 7.44 -2.00
CA TRP A 210 -21.57 8.57 -1.16
C TRP A 210 -21.21 8.10 0.23
N HIS A 211 -20.10 8.58 0.75
CA HIS A 211 -19.70 8.33 2.12
C HIS A 211 -19.74 9.64 2.91
N ALA A 212 -20.09 9.57 4.17
CA ALA A 212 -20.11 10.73 5.06
C ALA A 212 -19.30 10.49 6.32
N GLU A 213 -18.81 11.60 6.87
CA GLU A 213 -18.45 11.70 8.26
C GLU A 213 -19.42 12.66 8.97
N ALA A 214 -19.67 12.36 10.23
CA ALA A 214 -20.34 13.23 11.17
C ALA A 214 -19.60 13.20 12.50
N ALA A 215 -19.72 14.25 13.28
CA ALA A 215 -19.30 14.25 14.68
C ALA A 215 -20.51 14.44 15.58
N ILE A 216 -20.48 13.77 16.73
CA ILE A 216 -21.48 13.90 17.79
C ILE A 216 -20.85 14.48 19.04
N ASP A 217 -21.66 15.15 19.86
CA ASP A 217 -21.26 15.63 21.18
C ASP A 217 -21.37 14.53 22.25
N GLU A 218 -21.10 14.88 23.51
CA GLU A 218 -21.19 13.96 24.65
C GLU A 218 -22.61 13.42 24.91
N ASN A 219 -23.64 14.14 24.44
CA ASN A 219 -25.05 13.74 24.54
C ASN A 219 -25.50 12.90 23.33
N GLY A 220 -24.63 12.71 22.34
CA GLY A 220 -24.94 12.04 21.09
C GLY A 220 -25.64 12.92 20.05
N GLU A 221 -25.71 14.24 20.28
CA GLU A 221 -26.26 15.21 19.33
C GLU A 221 -25.26 15.48 18.20
N GLN A 222 -25.74 15.52 16.96
CA GLN A 222 -24.88 15.75 15.80
C GLN A 222 -24.38 17.20 15.76
N ILE A 223 -23.06 17.37 15.80
CA ILE A 223 -22.37 18.67 15.67
C ILE A 223 -22.30 19.07 14.20
N TYR A 224 -21.90 18.14 13.33
CA TYR A 224 -21.84 18.36 11.88
C TYR A 224 -21.99 17.05 11.11
N GLU A 225 -22.28 17.18 9.82
CA GLU A 225 -22.19 16.09 8.85
C GLU A 225 -21.66 16.62 7.52
N GLN A 226 -20.81 15.84 6.86
CA GLN A 226 -20.31 16.12 5.52
C GLN A 226 -20.35 14.85 4.67
N TRP A 227 -20.99 14.95 3.51
CA TRP A 227 -21.07 13.91 2.49
C TRP A 227 -20.05 14.14 1.38
N PHE A 228 -19.42 13.06 0.92
CA PHE A 228 -18.42 13.06 -0.13
C PHE A 228 -18.82 12.08 -1.24
N PRO A 229 -18.81 12.50 -2.51
CA PRO A 229 -18.99 11.59 -3.63
C PRO A 229 -17.76 10.70 -3.76
N ILE A 230 -17.97 9.40 -3.94
CA ILE A 230 -16.91 8.45 -4.20
C ILE A 230 -16.57 8.48 -5.70
N SER A 231 -15.28 8.65 -6.01
CA SER A 231 -14.79 8.66 -7.39
C SER A 231 -14.27 7.31 -7.85
N LEU A 232 -13.60 6.56 -6.96
CA LEU A 232 -12.97 5.29 -7.30
C LEU A 232 -13.25 4.21 -6.24
N ALA A 233 -13.43 2.98 -6.69
CA ALA A 233 -13.36 1.77 -5.89
C ALA A 233 -12.01 1.08 -6.14
N ILE A 234 -11.26 0.81 -5.08
CA ILE A 234 -9.92 0.21 -5.10
C ILE A 234 -10.01 -1.20 -4.51
N GLY A 235 -9.67 -2.19 -5.33
CA GLY A 235 -9.75 -3.61 -5.02
C GLY A 235 -10.82 -4.34 -5.85
N SER A 236 -10.55 -5.61 -6.16
CA SER A 236 -11.41 -6.45 -6.99
C SER A 236 -12.78 -6.77 -6.41
N GLY A 237 -13.01 -6.47 -5.13
CA GLY A 237 -14.22 -6.90 -4.43
C GLY A 237 -14.23 -8.37 -4.03
N THR A 238 -13.19 -9.16 -4.34
CA THR A 238 -13.12 -10.57 -3.90
C THR A 238 -13.00 -10.69 -2.38
N ARG A 239 -12.14 -9.86 -1.78
CA ARG A 239 -12.03 -9.73 -0.31
C ARG A 239 -12.79 -8.51 0.22
N GLY A 240 -12.71 -7.42 -0.54
CA GLY A 240 -13.31 -6.14 -0.19
C GLY A 240 -12.88 -5.04 -1.16
N ARG A 241 -13.38 -3.85 -0.90
CA ARG A 241 -13.08 -2.62 -1.64
C ARG A 241 -12.85 -1.48 -0.66
N SER A 242 -11.79 -0.71 -0.91
CA SER A 242 -11.61 0.62 -0.32
C SER A 242 -12.01 1.68 -1.34
N TYR A 243 -12.31 2.88 -0.89
CA TYR A 243 -12.88 3.91 -1.76
C TYR A 243 -12.06 5.19 -1.72
N ALA A 244 -12.08 5.93 -2.82
CA ALA A 244 -11.43 7.22 -2.92
C ALA A 244 -12.44 8.34 -3.15
N VAL A 245 -12.17 9.50 -2.55
CA VAL A 245 -12.77 10.77 -2.91
C VAL A 245 -11.75 11.60 -3.66
N GLU A 246 -12.18 12.30 -4.69
CA GLU A 246 -11.33 13.18 -5.49
C GLU A 246 -11.60 14.64 -5.11
N ARG A 247 -10.53 15.42 -4.93
CA ARG A 247 -10.59 16.87 -4.74
C ARG A 247 -9.38 17.54 -5.41
N ASP A 248 -9.63 18.38 -6.41
CA ASP A 248 -8.61 19.16 -7.13
C ASP A 248 -7.45 18.32 -7.68
N GLY A 249 -7.75 17.16 -8.26
CA GLY A 249 -6.80 16.19 -8.78
C GLY A 249 -6.08 15.39 -7.70
N ILE A 250 -6.50 15.46 -6.43
CA ILE A 250 -5.90 14.70 -5.32
C ILE A 250 -6.91 13.65 -4.84
N LEU A 251 -6.44 12.41 -4.75
CA LEU A 251 -7.22 11.31 -4.21
C LEU A 251 -7.01 11.18 -2.70
N PHE A 252 -8.11 11.03 -1.97
CA PHE A 252 -8.11 10.73 -0.55
C PHE A 252 -8.89 9.45 -0.29
N ARG A 253 -8.32 8.57 0.51
CA ARG A 253 -8.94 7.33 0.96
C ARG A 253 -10.11 7.64 1.90
N SER A 254 -11.24 7.01 1.64
CA SER A 254 -12.37 7.01 2.57
C SER A 254 -12.06 6.18 3.82
N PRO A 255 -12.49 6.61 5.02
CA PRO A 255 -12.40 5.82 6.25
C PRO A 255 -13.32 4.60 6.24
N ILE A 256 -14.14 4.39 5.21
CA ILE A 256 -15.09 3.29 5.10
C ILE A 256 -14.69 2.36 3.95
N SER A 257 -14.73 1.04 4.18
CA SER A 257 -14.49 0.00 3.17
C SER A 257 -15.59 -1.06 3.21
N TRP A 258 -15.80 -1.74 2.09
CA TRP A 258 -16.68 -2.90 1.98
C TRP A 258 -15.87 -4.17 2.17
N TYR A 259 -16.38 -5.09 2.98
CA TYR A 259 -15.79 -6.39 3.26
C TYR A 259 -16.71 -7.50 2.74
N SER A 260 -16.42 -7.99 1.53
CA SER A 260 -17.30 -8.90 0.79
C SER A 260 -17.57 -10.22 1.51
N GLY A 261 -16.57 -10.80 2.17
CA GLY A 261 -16.74 -12.04 2.93
C GLY A 261 -17.68 -11.90 4.13
N ALA A 262 -17.78 -10.70 4.70
CA ALA A 262 -18.69 -10.39 5.81
C ALA A 262 -19.99 -9.73 5.35
N GLY A 263 -20.10 -9.35 4.06
CA GLY A 263 -21.25 -8.65 3.50
C GLY A 263 -21.57 -7.34 4.23
N LYS A 264 -20.54 -6.60 4.68
CA LYS A 264 -20.73 -5.39 5.47
C LYS A 264 -19.73 -4.28 5.13
N TRP A 265 -20.16 -3.07 5.45
CA TRP A 265 -19.28 -1.91 5.58
C TRP A 265 -18.60 -1.92 6.95
N ASP A 266 -17.33 -1.51 6.99
CA ASP A 266 -16.59 -1.28 8.23
C ASP A 266 -15.51 -0.22 8.01
N LEU A 267 -14.77 0.14 9.07
CA LEU A 267 -13.61 1.00 8.94
C LEU A 267 -12.59 0.43 7.94
N SER A 268 -12.04 1.33 7.12
CA SER A 268 -10.97 1.01 6.17
C SER A 268 -9.74 0.46 6.89
N PRO A 269 -8.97 -0.45 6.27
CA PRO A 269 -7.79 -1.04 6.90
C PRO A 269 -6.82 0.01 7.45
N GLY A 270 -6.46 -0.17 8.72
CA GLY A 270 -5.55 0.70 9.46
C GLY A 270 -6.20 1.95 10.07
N TYR A 271 -7.49 2.20 9.88
CA TYR A 271 -8.24 3.21 10.65
C TYR A 271 -8.60 2.68 12.03
N GLN A 272 -8.61 3.59 13.01
CA GLN A 272 -9.13 3.35 14.35
C GLN A 272 -10.39 4.20 14.59
N PRO A 273 -11.18 3.91 15.63
CA PRO A 273 -12.19 4.85 16.10
C PRO A 273 -11.57 6.23 16.38
N ASP A 274 -12.24 7.31 16.01
CA ASP A 274 -11.77 8.70 16.10
C ASP A 274 -10.42 9.02 15.40
N ASP A 275 -10.05 8.26 14.37
CA ASP A 275 -8.84 8.54 13.59
C ASP A 275 -8.86 9.94 12.97
N GLU A 276 -7.89 10.78 13.36
CA GLU A 276 -7.77 12.17 12.90
C GLU A 276 -7.62 12.29 11.39
N ARG A 277 -7.14 11.23 10.70
CA ARG A 277 -6.97 11.28 9.25
C ARG A 277 -8.29 11.40 8.52
N ARG A 278 -9.40 10.85 9.04
CA ARG A 278 -10.74 10.90 8.43
C ARG A 278 -10.71 10.79 6.88
N PHE A 279 -11.32 11.73 6.15
CA PHE A 279 -11.23 11.86 4.68
C PHE A 279 -10.01 12.66 4.18
N HIS A 280 -8.92 12.71 4.95
CA HIS A 280 -7.67 13.44 4.63
C HIS A 280 -6.47 12.52 4.40
N SER A 281 -6.64 11.19 4.51
CA SER A 281 -5.60 10.22 4.14
C SER A 281 -5.38 10.21 2.62
N ARG A 282 -4.30 10.81 2.13
CA ARG A 282 -3.99 10.82 0.69
C ARG A 282 -3.71 9.42 0.15
N ILE A 283 -4.17 9.18 -1.07
CA ILE A 283 -3.76 8.03 -1.90
C ILE A 283 -2.58 8.49 -2.76
N THR A 284 -1.53 7.69 -2.80
CA THR A 284 -0.27 8.02 -3.49
C THR A 284 -0.03 7.10 -4.67
N ASP A 285 0.99 7.40 -5.47
CA ASP A 285 1.47 6.53 -6.55
C ASP A 285 1.82 5.12 -6.06
N GLU A 286 2.19 4.95 -4.79
CA GLU A 286 2.48 3.63 -4.21
C GLU A 286 1.23 2.73 -4.19
N CYS A 287 0.06 3.32 -3.90
CA CYS A 287 -1.21 2.61 -3.98
C CYS A 287 -1.59 2.38 -5.45
N LEU A 288 -1.53 3.43 -6.27
CA LEU A 288 -2.05 3.36 -7.64
C LEU A 288 -1.18 2.48 -8.56
N ALA A 289 0.14 2.42 -8.38
CA ALA A 289 1.02 1.60 -9.21
C ALA A 289 0.69 0.10 -9.16
N CYS A 290 0.09 -0.36 -8.07
CA CYS A 290 -0.32 -1.76 -7.90
C CYS A 290 -1.80 -2.01 -8.24
N HIS A 291 -2.61 -0.96 -8.36
CA HIS A 291 -4.06 -1.06 -8.51
C HIS A 291 -4.58 -0.54 -9.84
N ALA A 292 -3.89 0.44 -10.44
CA ALA A 292 -4.27 1.06 -11.69
C ALA A 292 -3.38 0.58 -12.83
N GLY A 293 -3.98 0.43 -14.02
CA GLY A 293 -3.25 0.18 -15.26
C GLY A 293 -2.44 1.39 -15.67
N ARG A 294 -3.02 2.57 -15.55
CA ARG A 294 -2.30 3.82 -15.81
C ARG A 294 -3.05 5.01 -15.24
N VAL A 295 -2.28 5.98 -14.75
CA VAL A 295 -2.81 7.25 -14.24
C VAL A 295 -2.29 8.41 -15.07
N SER A 296 -3.06 9.49 -15.09
CA SER A 296 -2.68 10.76 -15.70
C SER A 296 -1.72 11.48 -14.78
N ASP A 297 -0.43 11.33 -15.04
CA ASP A 297 0.62 12.00 -14.27
C ASP A 297 0.78 13.46 -14.72
N LEU A 298 0.84 14.36 -13.75
CA LEU A 298 1.15 15.77 -14.00
C LEU A 298 2.63 16.02 -13.67
N PRO A 299 3.45 16.45 -14.64
CA PRO A 299 4.86 16.75 -14.42
C PRO A 299 5.07 17.66 -13.20
N ASP A 300 6.09 17.35 -12.42
CA ASP A 300 6.53 18.11 -11.24
C ASP A 300 5.49 18.32 -10.13
N THR A 301 4.36 17.62 -10.17
CA THR A 301 3.40 17.60 -9.07
C THR A 301 3.40 16.24 -8.40
N LYS A 302 3.59 16.22 -7.08
CA LYS A 302 3.53 14.98 -6.31
C LYS A 302 2.08 14.69 -5.93
N GLN A 303 1.58 13.49 -6.25
CA GLN A 303 0.28 12.99 -5.79
C GLN A 303 -0.88 13.93 -6.17
N ARG A 304 -0.76 14.55 -7.33
CA ARG A 304 -1.82 15.29 -8.01
C ARG A 304 -1.86 14.77 -9.45
N PHE A 305 -3.05 14.41 -9.89
CA PHE A 305 -3.28 13.73 -11.15
C PHE A 305 -4.01 14.66 -12.11
N GLY A 306 -3.86 14.39 -13.40
CA GLY A 306 -4.62 15.06 -14.45
C GLY A 306 -6.09 14.65 -14.44
N THR A 307 -6.83 15.16 -15.42
CA THR A 307 -8.24 14.80 -15.62
C THR A 307 -8.39 14.18 -17.02
N PRO A 308 -8.91 12.95 -17.14
CA PRO A 308 -9.30 12.03 -16.06
C PRO A 308 -8.08 11.55 -15.25
N ILE A 309 -8.30 11.14 -13.99
CA ILE A 309 -7.22 10.66 -13.11
C ILE A 309 -6.66 9.33 -13.62
N VAL A 310 -7.55 8.45 -14.05
CA VAL A 310 -7.21 7.09 -14.46
C VAL A 310 -7.34 7.01 -15.97
N LEU A 311 -6.26 6.61 -16.65
CA LEU A 311 -6.22 6.47 -18.11
C LEU A 311 -6.52 5.03 -18.53
N GLU A 312 -6.10 4.07 -17.72
CA GLU A 312 -6.46 2.66 -17.81
C GLU A 312 -6.80 2.22 -16.39
N ALA A 313 -8.06 1.83 -16.16
CA ALA A 313 -8.56 1.51 -14.82
C ALA A 313 -7.78 0.37 -14.20
N ALA A 314 -8.15 -0.87 -14.52
CA ALA A 314 -7.57 -2.03 -13.89
C ALA A 314 -6.14 -2.32 -14.37
N ILE A 315 -5.47 -3.27 -13.73
CA ILE A 315 -4.21 -3.82 -14.25
C ILE A 315 -4.49 -4.44 -15.62
N GLY A 316 -4.22 -3.69 -16.69
CA GLY A 316 -4.47 -4.06 -18.07
C GLY A 316 -3.32 -4.82 -18.73
N CYS A 317 -3.49 -5.14 -20.02
CA CYS A 317 -2.54 -5.94 -20.80
C CYS A 317 -1.11 -5.35 -20.75
N GLU A 318 -1.01 -4.03 -20.89
CA GLU A 318 0.25 -3.29 -21.00
C GLU A 318 1.02 -3.21 -19.67
N ARG A 319 0.39 -3.53 -18.52
CA ARG A 319 1.11 -3.67 -17.24
C ARG A 319 2.02 -4.91 -17.20
N CYS A 320 1.70 -5.91 -18.02
CA CYS A 320 2.46 -7.15 -18.15
C CYS A 320 3.26 -7.21 -19.44
N HIS A 321 2.72 -6.69 -20.55
CA HIS A 321 3.33 -6.80 -21.88
C HIS A 321 4.10 -5.56 -22.33
N GLY A 322 4.05 -4.46 -21.56
CA GLY A 322 4.63 -3.19 -21.95
C GLY A 322 3.73 -2.38 -22.88
N ALA A 323 4.22 -1.23 -23.32
CA ALA A 323 3.47 -0.29 -24.17
C ALA A 323 3.22 -0.89 -25.57
N GLY A 324 1.96 -0.99 -25.98
CA GLY A 324 1.53 -1.79 -27.12
C GLY A 324 1.50 -1.08 -28.47
N LYS A 325 1.75 0.24 -28.55
CA LYS A 325 1.61 0.98 -29.81
C LYS A 325 2.47 0.44 -30.95
N ALA A 326 3.75 0.20 -30.69
CA ALA A 326 4.67 -0.31 -31.71
C ALA A 326 4.27 -1.72 -32.19
N HIS A 327 3.66 -2.52 -31.30
CA HIS A 327 3.14 -3.84 -31.66
C HIS A 327 1.92 -3.75 -32.57
N VAL A 328 0.96 -2.88 -32.23
CA VAL A 328 -0.20 -2.62 -33.09
C VAL A 328 0.24 -2.14 -34.47
N GLU A 329 1.15 -1.15 -34.53
CA GLU A 329 1.68 -0.62 -35.79
C GLU A 329 2.43 -1.70 -36.60
N TYR A 330 3.16 -2.60 -35.93
CA TYR A 330 3.83 -3.74 -36.57
C TYR A 330 2.81 -4.72 -37.17
N GLN A 331 1.74 -5.06 -36.45
CA GLN A 331 0.74 -6.02 -36.91
C GLN A 331 -0.20 -5.44 -38.00
N GLU A 332 -0.42 -4.12 -38.00
CA GLU A 332 -1.24 -3.43 -39.01
C GLU A 332 -0.46 -3.10 -40.30
N ALA A 333 0.87 -3.23 -40.30
CA ALA A 333 1.69 -2.99 -41.48
C ALA A 333 1.49 -4.07 -42.56
N GLU A 334 1.52 -3.67 -43.84
CA GLU A 334 1.39 -4.61 -44.97
C GLU A 334 2.59 -5.56 -45.11
N ASP A 335 3.79 -5.09 -44.79
CA ASP A 335 5.04 -5.86 -44.85
C ASP A 335 5.95 -5.50 -43.65
N PRO A 336 5.63 -6.01 -42.44
CA PRO A 336 6.41 -5.71 -41.26
C PRO A 336 7.80 -6.34 -41.34
N THR A 337 8.82 -5.56 -41.01
CA THR A 337 10.22 -6.01 -40.98
C THR A 337 10.76 -6.05 -39.55
N GLY A 338 11.60 -7.04 -39.25
CA GLY A 338 12.14 -7.25 -37.90
C GLY A 338 11.20 -8.08 -37.01
N ASP A 339 11.54 -8.14 -35.72
CA ASP A 339 10.78 -8.89 -34.72
C ASP A 339 9.65 -8.03 -34.15
N ASP A 340 8.54 -8.69 -33.80
CA ASP A 340 7.41 -8.05 -33.10
C ASP A 340 7.90 -7.44 -31.76
N PRO A 341 7.68 -6.13 -31.53
CA PRO A 341 8.22 -5.44 -30.36
C PRO A 341 7.47 -5.73 -29.05
N ILE A 342 6.34 -6.45 -29.06
CA ILE A 342 5.62 -6.77 -27.82
C ILE A 342 6.41 -7.74 -26.94
N LEU A 343 6.38 -7.52 -25.63
CA LEU A 343 7.05 -8.42 -24.71
C LEU A 343 6.29 -9.74 -24.59
N GLN A 344 6.94 -10.83 -24.98
CA GLN A 344 6.47 -12.19 -24.72
C GLN A 344 6.92 -12.65 -23.33
N LEU A 345 5.99 -12.83 -22.40
CA LEU A 345 6.33 -13.22 -21.03
C LEU A 345 7.13 -14.53 -20.94
N SER A 346 6.84 -15.49 -21.83
CA SER A 346 7.53 -16.78 -21.89
C SER A 346 8.99 -16.71 -22.34
N SER A 347 9.44 -15.59 -22.94
CA SER A 347 10.84 -15.41 -23.33
C SER A 347 11.71 -14.85 -22.21
N LEU A 348 11.10 -14.38 -21.12
CA LEU A 348 11.81 -13.84 -19.97
C LEU A 348 12.46 -14.94 -19.12
N GLU A 349 13.65 -14.65 -18.59
CA GLU A 349 14.25 -15.44 -17.51
C GLU A 349 13.35 -15.46 -16.27
N ALA A 350 13.43 -16.55 -15.50
CA ALA A 350 12.51 -16.79 -14.38
C ALA A 350 12.51 -15.69 -13.32
N ASP A 351 13.64 -15.04 -13.08
CA ASP A 351 13.74 -13.93 -12.12
C ASP A 351 13.00 -12.66 -12.61
N ARG A 352 13.03 -12.37 -13.91
CA ARG A 352 12.30 -11.27 -14.54
C ARG A 352 10.80 -11.55 -14.63
N GLN A 353 10.40 -12.80 -14.90
CA GLN A 353 9.00 -13.22 -14.80
C GLN A 353 8.45 -13.03 -13.39
N ASN A 354 9.21 -13.45 -12.37
CA ASN A 354 8.81 -13.25 -10.98
C ASN A 354 8.81 -11.76 -10.59
N ALA A 355 9.76 -10.98 -11.10
CA ALA A 355 9.81 -9.53 -10.87
C ALA A 355 8.54 -8.83 -11.37
N LEU A 356 7.98 -9.26 -12.50
CA LEU A 356 6.73 -8.72 -13.04
C LEU A 356 5.57 -8.87 -12.05
N CYS A 357 5.46 -10.00 -11.36
CA CYS A 357 4.44 -10.19 -10.33
C CYS A 357 4.80 -9.45 -9.03
N ALA A 358 6.09 -9.49 -8.66
CA ALA A 358 6.62 -8.86 -7.46
C ALA A 358 6.52 -7.33 -7.47
N GLN A 359 6.38 -6.70 -8.64
CA GLN A 359 6.10 -5.27 -8.76
C GLN A 359 4.87 -4.85 -7.94
N CYS A 360 3.89 -5.75 -7.77
CA CYS A 360 2.70 -5.52 -6.95
C CYS A 360 2.71 -6.38 -5.67
N HIS A 361 3.10 -7.66 -5.79
CA HIS A 361 2.94 -8.64 -4.72
C HIS A 361 4.12 -8.73 -3.74
N LEU A 362 5.19 -7.95 -3.94
CA LEU A 362 6.30 -7.83 -3.01
C LEU A 362 6.41 -6.39 -2.49
N VAL A 363 5.56 -6.07 -1.52
CA VAL A 363 5.56 -4.76 -0.82
C VAL A 363 6.65 -4.71 0.26
N GLY A 364 6.88 -5.83 0.96
CA GLY A 364 7.83 -5.91 2.06
C GLY A 364 7.41 -5.09 3.29
N ALA A 365 8.34 -4.91 4.22
CA ALA A 365 8.23 -3.96 5.34
C ALA A 365 8.31 -2.51 4.86
N SER A 366 9.10 -2.27 3.82
CA SER A 366 9.21 -0.99 3.12
C SER A 366 9.77 -1.22 1.72
N ARG A 367 9.25 -0.48 0.74
CA ARG A 367 9.76 -0.49 -0.63
C ARG A 367 10.00 0.93 -1.08
N ILE A 368 11.20 1.19 -1.57
CA ILE A 368 11.66 2.53 -1.92
C ILE A 368 12.18 2.50 -3.36
N PRO A 369 11.64 3.31 -4.29
CA PRO A 369 12.25 3.51 -5.59
C PRO A 369 13.70 3.97 -5.46
N ARG A 370 14.60 3.43 -6.28
CA ARG A 370 15.99 3.86 -6.33
C ARG A 370 16.09 5.33 -6.73
N TYR A 371 17.22 5.95 -6.39
CA TYR A 371 17.46 7.35 -6.74
C TYR A 371 17.22 7.60 -8.24
N GLY A 372 16.36 8.57 -8.53
CA GLY A 372 15.96 8.96 -9.89
C GLY A 372 14.76 8.21 -10.47
N TYR A 373 14.36 7.10 -9.86
CA TYR A 373 13.19 6.32 -10.21
C TYR A 373 11.94 6.74 -9.44
N SER A 374 10.79 6.51 -10.04
CA SER A 374 9.47 6.58 -9.44
C SER A 374 8.87 5.18 -9.34
N THR A 375 7.71 5.06 -8.66
CA THR A 375 6.96 3.80 -8.58
C THR A 375 6.46 3.31 -9.94
N TRP A 376 6.35 4.21 -10.93
CA TRP A 376 5.85 3.91 -12.28
C TRP A 376 6.96 3.58 -13.29
N ASP A 377 8.24 3.61 -12.89
CA ASP A 377 9.37 3.37 -13.81
C ASP A 377 9.75 1.89 -13.96
N PHE A 378 9.07 0.97 -13.28
CA PHE A 378 9.26 -0.46 -13.51
C PHE A 378 8.63 -0.86 -14.84
N LEU A 379 9.44 -1.42 -15.75
CA LEU A 379 8.97 -1.94 -17.02
C LEU A 379 8.96 -3.47 -17.01
N PRO A 380 7.98 -4.11 -17.67
CA PRO A 380 8.02 -5.54 -17.90
C PRO A 380 9.35 -5.97 -18.53
N GLY A 381 9.96 -6.99 -17.93
CA GLY A 381 11.30 -7.46 -18.30
C GLY A 381 12.42 -6.91 -17.43
N ASP A 382 12.21 -5.89 -16.59
CA ASP A 382 13.20 -5.43 -15.61
C ASP A 382 13.41 -6.46 -14.48
N ARG A 383 14.55 -6.39 -13.78
CA ARG A 383 14.66 -7.00 -12.46
C ARG A 383 14.11 -6.05 -11.41
N LEU A 384 13.46 -6.58 -10.38
CA LEU A 384 12.87 -5.74 -9.34
C LEU A 384 13.91 -4.85 -8.64
N ASP A 385 15.13 -5.37 -8.44
CA ASP A 385 16.23 -4.67 -7.77
C ASP A 385 16.90 -3.59 -8.63
N GLU A 386 16.54 -3.45 -9.91
CA GLU A 386 16.95 -2.34 -10.76
C GLU A 386 16.16 -1.06 -10.48
N VAL A 387 14.94 -1.18 -9.96
CA VAL A 387 14.02 -0.05 -9.73
C VAL A 387 13.73 0.15 -8.25
N PHE A 388 13.60 -0.93 -7.47
CA PHE A 388 13.22 -0.86 -6.07
C PHE A 388 14.31 -1.38 -5.14
N ILE A 389 14.38 -0.78 -3.95
CA ILE A 389 15.03 -1.36 -2.78
C ILE A 389 13.89 -1.82 -1.86
N THR A 390 13.79 -3.14 -1.65
CA THR A 390 12.74 -3.73 -0.82
C THR A 390 13.35 -4.30 0.47
N PHE A 391 12.88 -3.78 1.59
CA PHE A 391 13.16 -4.32 2.92
C PHE A 391 12.06 -5.31 3.27
N VAL A 392 12.42 -6.54 3.62
CA VAL A 392 11.49 -7.57 4.04
C VAL A 392 11.63 -7.81 5.54
N HIS A 393 10.56 -8.23 6.20
CA HIS A 393 10.62 -8.59 7.61
C HIS A 393 11.55 -9.80 7.79
N LEU A 394 12.52 -9.70 8.70
CA LEU A 394 13.36 -10.81 9.13
C LEU A 394 12.52 -11.75 9.99
N GLY A 395 11.98 -12.83 9.42
CA GLY A 395 11.33 -13.90 10.21
C GLY A 395 10.10 -14.56 9.60
N ASP A 396 9.51 -14.04 8.52
CA ASP A 396 8.27 -14.62 7.99
C ASP A 396 8.56 -15.68 6.91
N THR A 397 9.01 -16.85 7.36
CA THR A 397 8.61 -18.08 6.66
C THR A 397 7.10 -18.23 6.80
N VAL A 398 6.38 -17.95 5.70
CA VAL A 398 4.96 -18.27 5.47
C VAL A 398 3.98 -17.44 6.32
N TYR A 399 3.67 -16.23 5.85
CA TYR A 399 2.37 -15.63 6.12
C TYR A 399 1.30 -16.45 5.37
N ASN A 400 0.53 -17.24 6.11
CA ASN A 400 -0.64 -17.97 5.61
C ASN A 400 -1.89 -17.16 5.99
N PRO A 401 -2.48 -16.36 5.08
CA PRO A 401 -3.75 -15.72 5.37
C PRO A 401 -4.85 -16.77 5.27
N THR A 402 -5.30 -17.27 6.43
CA THR A 402 -6.61 -17.91 6.57
C THR A 402 -7.72 -16.92 6.29
#